data_AF-A0A4Y2WLK8-F1
#
_entry.id   AF-A0A4Y2WLK8-F1
#
_cell.length_a   1.000
_cell.length_b   1.000
_cell.length_c   1.000
_cell.angle_alpha   90.00
_cell.angle_beta   90.00
_cell.angle_gamma   90.00
#
_symmetry.space_group_name_H-M   'P 1'
#
loop_
_entity.id
_entity.type
_entity.pdbx_description
1 polymer ?
#
loop_
_entity_poly.entity_id
_entity_poly.type
_entity_poly.pdbx_seq_one_letter_code
_entity_poly.pdbx_strand_id
1 'polypeptide(L)'
;MGRWNFSVDEDLHNSDHFPIILSHSFTDLTIPRQPSRFIFGIANWQVFKDLSELAPDIVNIRDIDAAVVAVVNCILSSAEATIPKSSEKLGKLSKPWWNERCSEAHKAQKKAWNRFRRYPTTINFIVFKYAKAVARRVRRQSQRESFRNYVQSIQRNITSKELWHKVRKILGTSAMEKSLSVLNYNGQIISRTEDIANILGRTFAEVSSNEFYPQDFIVFKRREEKFKFDFEPSSTEKYNIEFTMHELKDALNKSHPTSPVIL
;
A
#
# COMPACT_ATOMS: atom_id res chain seq x y z
N MET A 1 -10.46 -8.29 27.98
CA MET A 1 -9.41 -7.29 28.29
C MET A 1 -8.09 -7.79 27.72
N GLY A 2 -7.54 -7.10 26.72
CA GLY A 2 -6.22 -7.45 26.18
C GLY A 2 -5.14 -7.16 27.21
N ARG A 3 -4.17 -8.06 27.36
CA ARG A 3 -2.99 -7.89 28.21
C ARG A 3 -1.81 -7.44 27.34
N TRP A 4 -1.07 -6.44 27.81
CA TRP A 4 0.23 -6.07 27.25
C TRP A 4 1.31 -7.00 27.79
N ASN A 5 2.10 -7.57 26.88
CA ASN A 5 3.27 -8.36 27.18
C ASN A 5 4.53 -7.59 26.77
N PHE A 6 5.54 -7.66 27.62
CA PHE A 6 6.83 -7.00 27.44
C PHE A 6 7.91 -8.04 27.15
N SER A 7 8.77 -7.77 26.18
CA SER A 7 9.98 -8.57 25.90
C SER A 7 11.08 -7.68 25.32
N VAL A 8 12.33 -8.14 25.40
CA VAL A 8 13.49 -7.46 24.81
C VAL A 8 13.96 -8.26 23.60
N ASP A 9 14.21 -7.59 22.48
CA ASP A 9 14.76 -8.25 21.28
C ASP A 9 16.20 -8.74 21.54
N GLU A 10 16.57 -9.86 20.95
CA GLU A 10 17.94 -10.41 21.05
C GLU A 10 18.91 -9.78 20.04
N ASP A 11 18.41 -9.00 19.09
CA ASP A 11 19.20 -8.29 18.08
C ASP A 11 19.26 -6.79 18.37
N LEU A 12 20.45 -6.21 18.21
CA LEU A 12 20.72 -4.78 18.38
C LEU A 12 20.27 -3.95 17.17
N HIS A 13 20.04 -4.56 16.00
CA HIS A 13 19.66 -3.87 14.75
C HIS A 13 20.59 -2.72 14.33
N ASN A 14 21.86 -2.76 14.76
CA ASN A 14 22.87 -1.68 14.65
C ASN A 14 22.70 -0.47 15.57
N SER A 15 21.79 -0.53 16.54
CA SER A 15 21.75 0.36 17.70
C SER A 15 22.80 -0.04 18.74
N ASP A 16 22.96 0.82 19.74
CA ASP A 16 23.64 0.57 21.02
C ASP A 16 22.70 0.01 22.09
N HIS A 17 21.39 0.16 21.91
CA HIS A 17 20.34 -0.37 22.79
C HIS A 17 19.54 -1.50 22.13
N PHE A 18 19.14 -2.50 22.93
CA PHE A 18 18.20 -3.52 22.49
C PHE A 18 16.78 -2.94 22.40
N PRO A 19 16.04 -3.19 21.31
CA PRO A 19 14.64 -2.83 21.23
C PRO A 19 13.80 -3.50 22.33
N ILE A 20 12.87 -2.72 22.88
CA ILE A 20 11.78 -3.23 23.70
C ILE A 20 10.61 -3.55 22.76
N ILE A 21 10.10 -4.78 22.85
CA ILE A 21 8.94 -5.25 22.09
C ILE A 21 7.73 -5.29 23.04
N LEU A 22 6.75 -4.45 22.75
CA LEU A 22 5.43 -4.48 23.37
C LEU A 22 4.48 -5.26 22.45
N SER A 23 3.97 -6.38 22.92
CA SER A 23 2.94 -7.14 22.21
C SER A 23 1.61 -7.04 22.96
N HIS A 24 0.56 -6.63 22.24
CA HIS A 24 -0.78 -6.60 22.78
C HIS A 24 -1.55 -7.84 22.31
N SER A 25 -2.15 -8.56 23.25
CA SER A 25 -3.04 -9.68 22.94
C SER A 25 -4.42 -9.15 22.53
N PHE A 26 -4.56 -8.73 21.27
CA PHE A 26 -5.89 -8.64 20.66
C PHE A 26 -6.34 -10.04 20.25
N THR A 27 -7.53 -10.44 20.69
CA THR A 27 -8.20 -11.66 20.23
C THR A 27 -8.78 -11.53 18.82
N ASP A 28 -9.00 -10.29 18.34
CA ASP A 28 -9.84 -10.04 17.14
C ASP A 28 -9.14 -9.29 15.99
N LEU A 29 -7.80 -9.26 15.97
CA LEU A 29 -7.10 -8.74 14.79
C LEU A 29 -6.97 -9.83 13.73
N THR A 30 -7.97 -9.93 12.86
CA THR A 30 -7.80 -10.56 11.54
C THR A 30 -6.75 -9.77 10.76
N ILE A 31 -5.53 -10.29 10.71
CA ILE A 31 -4.47 -9.75 9.85
C ILE A 31 -5.01 -9.74 8.42
N PRO A 32 -5.11 -8.57 7.76
CA PRO A 32 -5.64 -8.51 6.41
C PRO A 32 -4.77 -9.37 5.50
N ARG A 33 -5.38 -10.41 4.93
CA ARG A 33 -4.77 -11.22 3.90
C ARG A 33 -4.95 -10.52 2.56
N GLN A 34 -3.94 -10.59 1.72
CA GLN A 34 -4.12 -10.15 0.35
C GLN A 34 -4.96 -11.21 -0.38
N PRO A 35 -6.01 -10.83 -1.15
CA PRO A 35 -6.72 -11.79 -1.97
C PRO A 35 -5.74 -12.45 -2.94
N SER A 36 -5.77 -13.78 -2.98
CA SER A 36 -4.91 -14.56 -3.87
C SER A 36 -5.27 -14.26 -5.33
N ARG A 37 -4.26 -14.12 -6.18
CA ARG A 37 -4.40 -13.79 -7.60
C ARG A 37 -3.72 -14.87 -8.44
N PHE A 38 -4.32 -15.24 -9.55
CA PHE A 38 -3.69 -16.16 -10.51
C PHE A 38 -2.37 -15.59 -11.04
N ILE A 39 -1.31 -16.40 -11.00
CA ILE A 39 0.02 -16.04 -11.53
C ILE A 39 0.16 -16.65 -12.93
N PHE A 40 -0.27 -15.89 -13.93
CA PHE A 40 -0.28 -16.33 -15.33
C PHE A 40 1.11 -16.67 -15.90
N GLY A 41 2.18 -16.05 -15.38
CA GLY A 41 3.55 -16.28 -15.87
C GLY A 41 4.12 -17.66 -15.55
N ILE A 42 3.51 -18.41 -14.64
CA ILE A 42 3.92 -19.79 -14.27
C ILE A 42 2.82 -20.82 -14.57
N ALA A 43 1.77 -20.42 -15.27
CA ALA A 43 0.66 -21.29 -15.63
C ALA A 43 1.12 -22.38 -16.61
N ASN A 44 0.60 -23.59 -16.43
CA ASN A 44 0.73 -24.64 -17.45
C ASN A 44 -0.41 -24.49 -18.48
N TRP A 45 -0.17 -23.66 -19.50
CA TRP A 45 -1.17 -23.34 -20.52
C TRP A 45 -1.61 -24.54 -21.35
N GLN A 46 -0.76 -25.55 -21.53
CA GLN A 46 -1.12 -26.75 -22.27
C GLN A 46 -2.20 -27.53 -21.51
N VAL A 47 -1.97 -27.79 -20.22
CA VAL A 47 -2.96 -28.50 -19.39
C VAL A 47 -4.22 -27.66 -19.19
N PHE A 48 -4.09 -26.32 -19.08
CA PHE A 48 -5.26 -25.44 -19.03
C PHE A 48 -6.11 -25.60 -20.29
N LYS A 49 -5.48 -25.59 -21.47
CA LYS A 49 -6.17 -25.76 -22.75
C LYS A 49 -6.94 -27.08 -22.78
N ASP A 50 -6.28 -28.17 -22.40
CA ASP A 50 -6.86 -29.51 -22.42
C ASP A 50 -8.04 -29.63 -21.42
N LEU A 51 -7.94 -29.01 -20.23
CA LEU A 51 -9.02 -29.04 -19.23
C LEU A 51 -10.17 -28.06 -19.53
N SER A 52 -9.89 -26.98 -20.27
CA SER A 52 -10.88 -25.97 -20.65
C SER A 52 -11.73 -26.35 -21.86
N GLU A 53 -11.48 -27.53 -22.44
CA GLU A 53 -12.25 -28.03 -23.58
C GLU A 53 -13.71 -28.25 -23.15
N LEU A 54 -14.61 -27.54 -23.82
CA LEU A 54 -16.03 -27.59 -23.47
C LEU A 54 -16.61 -28.94 -23.88
N ALA A 55 -17.26 -29.61 -22.93
CA ALA A 55 -18.02 -30.81 -23.23
C ALA A 55 -19.10 -30.49 -24.30
N PRO A 56 -19.32 -31.37 -25.29
CA PRO A 56 -20.33 -31.19 -26.33
C PRO A 56 -21.73 -30.91 -25.75
N ASP A 57 -21.99 -31.44 -24.56
CA ASP A 57 -23.25 -31.33 -23.83
C ASP A 57 -23.55 -29.89 -23.39
N ILE A 58 -22.51 -29.09 -23.12
CA ILE A 58 -22.63 -27.66 -22.75
C ILE A 58 -23.13 -26.84 -23.94
N VAL A 59 -22.77 -27.22 -25.16
CA VAL A 59 -23.18 -26.56 -26.40
C VAL A 59 -24.66 -26.81 -26.72
N ASN A 60 -25.24 -27.88 -26.15
CA ASN A 60 -26.63 -28.27 -26.38
C ASN A 60 -27.61 -27.76 -25.30
N ILE A 61 -27.14 -26.96 -24.34
CA ILE A 61 -27.99 -26.35 -23.32
C ILE A 61 -28.88 -25.29 -23.97
N ARG A 62 -30.20 -25.46 -23.87
CA ARG A 62 -31.20 -24.54 -24.46
C ARG A 62 -31.36 -23.24 -23.67
N ASP A 63 -31.10 -23.30 -22.38
CA ASP A 63 -31.12 -22.14 -21.50
C ASP A 63 -29.77 -21.40 -21.57
N ILE A 64 -29.82 -20.16 -22.03
CA ILE A 64 -28.64 -19.33 -22.22
C ILE A 64 -27.95 -19.06 -20.89
N ASP A 65 -28.70 -18.83 -19.81
CA ASP A 65 -28.12 -18.53 -18.50
C ASP A 65 -27.39 -19.75 -17.94
N ALA A 66 -28.01 -20.94 -18.04
CA ALA A 66 -27.37 -22.20 -17.67
C ALA A 66 -26.13 -22.50 -18.53
N ALA A 67 -26.16 -22.20 -19.83
CA ALA A 67 -25.01 -22.39 -20.73
C ALA A 67 -23.84 -21.47 -20.33
N VAL A 68 -24.12 -20.20 -20.06
CA VAL A 68 -23.11 -19.22 -19.60
C VAL A 68 -22.48 -19.69 -18.28
N VAL A 69 -23.29 -20.13 -17.32
CA VAL A 69 -22.78 -20.65 -16.03
C VAL A 69 -21.88 -21.87 -16.24
N ALA A 70 -22.26 -22.80 -17.12
CA ALA A 70 -21.46 -23.98 -17.42
C ALA A 70 -20.11 -23.63 -18.05
N VAL A 71 -20.09 -22.70 -19.01
CA VAL A 71 -18.85 -22.21 -19.64
C VAL A 71 -17.95 -21.51 -18.62
N VAL A 72 -18.52 -20.61 -17.81
CA VAL A 72 -17.76 -19.89 -16.77
C VAL A 72 -17.14 -20.85 -15.76
N ASN A 73 -17.91 -21.84 -15.29
CA ASN A 73 -17.41 -22.85 -14.36
C ASN A 73 -16.30 -23.69 -14.97
N CYS A 74 -16.43 -24.12 -16.23
CA CYS A 74 -15.37 -24.86 -16.91
C CYS A 74 -14.05 -24.07 -16.94
N ILE A 75 -14.11 -22.79 -17.32
CA ILE A 75 -12.94 -21.90 -17.36
C ILE A 75 -12.35 -21.71 -15.97
N LEU A 76 -13.18 -21.45 -14.96
CA LEU A 76 -12.73 -21.22 -13.59
C LEU A 76 -12.10 -22.48 -12.98
N SER A 77 -12.75 -23.65 -13.10
CA SER A 77 -12.21 -24.92 -12.60
C SER A 77 -10.89 -25.29 -13.28
N SER A 78 -10.78 -25.07 -14.59
CA SER A 78 -9.53 -25.26 -15.33
C SER A 78 -8.43 -24.32 -14.85
N ALA A 79 -8.77 -23.05 -14.60
CA ALA A 79 -7.84 -22.06 -14.07
C ALA A 79 -7.37 -22.43 -12.65
N GLU A 80 -8.27 -22.88 -11.78
CA GLU A 80 -7.94 -23.31 -10.43
C GLU A 80 -7.03 -24.53 -10.40
N ALA A 81 -7.19 -25.46 -11.34
CA ALA A 81 -6.37 -26.68 -11.40
C ALA A 81 -4.96 -26.43 -11.95
N THR A 82 -4.76 -25.40 -12.79
CA THR A 82 -3.55 -25.27 -13.62
C THR A 82 -2.77 -23.98 -13.44
N ILE A 83 -3.40 -22.95 -12.88
CA ILE A 83 -2.79 -21.65 -12.68
C ILE A 83 -2.53 -21.47 -11.18
N PRO A 84 -1.26 -21.49 -10.75
CA PRO A 84 -0.94 -21.26 -9.36
C PRO A 84 -1.42 -19.89 -8.89
N LYS A 85 -2.01 -19.83 -7.68
CA LYS A 85 -2.42 -18.58 -7.04
C LYS A 85 -1.30 -17.99 -6.20
N SER A 86 -1.22 -16.66 -6.14
CA SER A 86 -0.29 -15.94 -5.30
C SER A 86 -0.55 -16.20 -3.82
N SER A 87 0.49 -16.14 -3.01
CA SER A 87 0.33 -16.26 -1.56
C SER A 87 -0.61 -15.18 -1.03
N GLU A 88 -1.53 -15.57 -0.14
CA GLU A 88 -2.39 -14.65 0.62
C GLU A 88 -1.61 -13.85 1.67
N LYS A 89 -0.34 -14.23 1.91
CA LYS A 89 0.53 -13.52 2.84
C LYS A 89 0.95 -12.20 2.21
N LEU A 90 0.81 -11.12 2.97
CA LEU A 90 1.37 -9.82 2.60
C LEU A 90 2.86 -10.00 2.31
N GLY A 91 3.25 -9.68 1.06
CA GLY A 91 4.65 -9.69 0.66
C GLY A 91 5.45 -8.76 1.55
N LYS A 92 6.62 -9.20 2.03
CA LYS A 92 7.55 -8.29 2.70
C LYS A 92 7.93 -7.20 1.71
N LEU A 93 7.95 -5.95 2.18
CA LEU A 93 8.49 -4.84 1.39
C LEU A 93 9.93 -5.17 1.02
N SER A 94 10.13 -5.54 -0.25
CA SER A 94 11.44 -5.87 -0.77
C SER A 94 12.22 -4.58 -0.95
N LYS A 95 13.43 -4.54 -0.40
CA LYS A 95 14.32 -3.40 -0.55
C LYS A 95 15.02 -3.56 -1.90
N PRO A 96 14.89 -2.63 -2.86
CA PRO A 96 15.44 -2.78 -4.22
C PRO A 96 16.96 -2.96 -4.26
N TRP A 97 17.65 -2.58 -3.19
CA TRP A 97 19.10 -2.70 -3.02
C TRP A 97 19.55 -3.95 -2.27
N TRP A 98 18.62 -4.80 -1.81
CA TRP A 98 18.96 -6.04 -1.11
C TRP A 98 19.25 -7.14 -2.11
N ASN A 99 20.50 -7.60 -2.13
CA ASN A 99 20.98 -8.65 -3.02
C ASN A 99 21.58 -9.82 -2.22
N GLU A 100 22.10 -10.82 -2.93
CA GLU A 100 22.74 -12.00 -2.32
C GLU A 100 23.91 -11.62 -1.41
N ARG A 101 24.79 -10.71 -1.85
CA ARG A 101 25.91 -10.19 -1.03
C ARG A 101 25.43 -9.59 0.30
N CYS A 102 24.34 -8.81 0.28
CA CYS A 102 23.72 -8.29 1.50
C CYS A 102 23.23 -9.43 2.41
N SER A 103 22.64 -10.46 1.83
CA SER A 103 22.11 -11.63 2.55
C SER A 103 23.22 -12.43 3.21
N GLU A 104 24.31 -12.70 2.50
CA GLU A 104 25.50 -13.38 3.00
C GLU A 104 26.18 -12.60 4.12
N ALA A 105 26.45 -11.31 3.91
CA ALA A 105 27.09 -10.47 4.91
C ALA A 105 26.23 -10.35 6.19
N HIS A 106 24.90 -10.28 6.04
CA HIS A 106 23.97 -10.30 7.17
C HIS A 106 23.97 -11.66 7.90
N LYS A 107 23.96 -12.78 7.17
CA LYS A 107 24.08 -14.13 7.75
C LYS A 107 25.40 -14.27 8.53
N ALA A 108 26.52 -13.81 7.97
CA ALA A 108 27.82 -13.84 8.62
C ALA A 108 27.86 -12.98 9.89
N GLN A 109 27.32 -11.75 9.82
CA GLN A 109 27.17 -10.87 10.99
C GLN A 109 26.34 -11.55 12.10
N LYS A 110 25.19 -12.13 11.75
CA LYS A 110 24.31 -12.80 12.72
C LYS A 110 24.97 -14.04 13.33
N LYS A 111 25.71 -14.81 12.54
CA LYS A 111 26.49 -15.95 13.04
C LYS A 111 27.55 -15.50 14.04
N ALA A 112 28.31 -14.45 13.75
CA ALA A 112 29.32 -13.91 14.64
C ALA A 112 28.70 -13.32 15.93
N TRP A 113 27.57 -12.62 15.81
CA TRP A 113 26.79 -12.12 16.95
C TRP A 113 26.36 -13.25 17.87
N ASN A 114 25.73 -14.29 17.31
CA ASN A 114 25.26 -15.44 18.08
C ASN A 114 26.42 -16.16 18.79
N ARG A 115 27.60 -16.25 18.15
CA ARG A 115 28.80 -16.84 18.76
C ARG A 115 29.30 -15.99 19.93
N PHE A 116 29.45 -14.68 19.74
CA PHE A 116 29.86 -13.76 20.79
C PHE A 116 28.88 -13.71 21.96
N ARG A 117 27.57 -13.67 21.68
CA ARG A 117 26.52 -13.68 22.71
C ARG A 117 26.56 -14.95 23.57
N ARG A 118 26.77 -16.11 22.96
CA ARG A 118 26.88 -17.39 23.69
C ARG A 118 28.22 -17.54 24.42
N TYR A 119 29.30 -17.00 23.84
CA TYR A 119 30.66 -17.14 24.35
C TYR A 119 31.39 -15.78 24.26
N PRO A 120 31.26 -14.92 25.29
CA PRO A 120 31.71 -13.53 25.25
C PRO A 120 33.22 -13.40 25.47
N THR A 121 34.01 -13.89 24.52
CA THR A 121 35.48 -13.75 24.52
C THR A 121 35.93 -12.56 23.67
N THR A 122 37.11 -12.00 23.95
CA THR A 122 37.71 -10.90 23.16
C THR A 122 37.85 -11.28 21.69
N ILE A 123 38.23 -12.53 21.40
CA ILE A 123 38.35 -13.05 20.03
C ILE A 123 36.98 -13.02 19.33
N ASN A 124 35.93 -13.54 19.97
CA ASN A 124 34.58 -13.53 19.39
C ASN A 124 34.04 -12.11 19.21
N PHE A 125 34.37 -11.18 20.12
CA PHE A 125 34.03 -9.76 19.99
C PHE A 125 34.70 -9.13 18.76
N ILE A 126 36.00 -9.37 18.54
CA ILE A 126 36.73 -8.89 17.37
C ILE A 126 36.09 -9.42 16.08
N VAL A 127 35.80 -10.72 16.03
CA VAL A 127 35.14 -11.36 14.87
C VAL A 127 33.77 -10.74 14.60
N PHE A 128 32.96 -10.52 15.64
CA PHE A 128 31.67 -9.85 15.49
C PHE A 128 31.82 -8.40 14.98
N LYS A 129 32.75 -7.62 15.53
CA LYS A 129 33.00 -6.23 15.11
C LYS A 129 33.45 -6.16 13.65
N TYR A 130 34.32 -7.08 13.23
CA TYR A 130 34.72 -7.22 11.83
C TYR A 130 33.53 -7.55 10.92
N ALA A 131 32.75 -8.59 11.25
CA ALA A 131 31.57 -8.98 10.47
C ALA A 131 30.52 -7.85 10.38
N LYS A 132 30.30 -7.11 11.48
CA LYS A 132 29.43 -5.93 11.53
C LYS A 132 29.93 -4.82 10.60
N ALA A 133 31.24 -4.56 10.55
CA ALA A 133 31.83 -3.58 9.65
C ALA A 133 31.68 -3.98 8.17
N VAL A 134 31.94 -5.25 7.85
CA VAL A 134 31.77 -5.81 6.49
C VAL A 134 30.31 -5.70 6.05
N ALA A 135 29.35 -6.14 6.87
CA ALA A 135 27.93 -6.04 6.57
C ALA A 135 27.48 -4.58 6.34
N ARG A 136 27.99 -3.63 7.14
CA ARG A 136 27.72 -2.20 6.93
C ARG A 136 28.27 -1.69 5.60
N ARG A 137 29.49 -2.10 5.23
CA ARG A 137 30.12 -1.72 3.94
C ARG A 137 29.32 -2.27 2.77
N VAL A 138 29.02 -3.57 2.77
CA VAL A 138 28.25 -4.24 1.69
C VAL A 138 26.88 -3.58 1.54
N ARG A 139 26.17 -3.34 2.64
CA ARG A 139 24.87 -2.65 2.61
C ARG A 139 24.94 -1.29 1.94
N ARG A 140 25.92 -0.46 2.32
CA ARG A 140 26.12 0.88 1.74
C ARG A 140 26.49 0.83 0.26
N GLN A 141 27.30 -0.16 -0.13
CA GLN A 141 27.68 -0.37 -1.53
C GLN A 141 26.45 -0.76 -2.36
N SER A 142 25.69 -1.76 -1.94
CA SER A 142 24.49 -2.21 -2.66
C SER A 142 23.42 -1.13 -2.75
N GLN A 143 23.23 -0.32 -1.69
CA GLN A 143 22.36 0.87 -1.74
C GLN A 143 22.79 1.87 -2.81
N ARG A 144 24.09 2.18 -2.86
CA ARG A 144 24.65 3.13 -3.83
C ARG A 144 24.56 2.61 -5.27
N GLU A 145 24.89 1.34 -5.48
CA GLU A 145 24.82 0.70 -6.81
C GLU A 145 23.37 0.62 -7.30
N SER A 146 22.44 0.19 -6.44
CA SER A 146 21.02 0.17 -6.76
C SER A 146 20.49 1.56 -7.14
N PHE A 147 20.85 2.59 -6.37
CA PHE A 147 20.47 3.96 -6.70
C PHE A 147 21.10 4.44 -8.01
N ARG A 148 22.39 4.15 -8.25
CA ARG A 148 23.07 4.48 -9.51
C ARG A 148 22.37 3.81 -10.71
N ASN A 149 22.07 2.52 -10.62
CA ASN A 149 21.38 1.78 -11.67
C ASN A 149 19.97 2.34 -11.91
N TYR A 150 19.27 2.75 -10.84
CA TYR A 150 17.98 3.40 -10.94
C TYR A 150 18.07 4.72 -11.72
N VAL A 151 19.05 5.57 -11.42
CA VAL A 151 19.29 6.82 -12.16
C VAL A 151 19.71 6.53 -13.62
N GLN A 152 20.57 5.54 -13.87
CA GLN A 152 20.97 5.14 -15.22
C GLN A 152 19.81 4.61 -16.07
N SER A 153 18.76 4.07 -15.44
CA SER A 153 17.54 3.65 -16.13
C SER A 153 16.69 4.81 -16.67
N ILE A 154 17.07 6.07 -16.38
CA ILE A 154 16.47 7.27 -16.94
C ILE A 154 17.21 7.57 -18.26
N GLN A 155 16.75 6.94 -19.34
CA GLN A 155 17.34 7.08 -20.68
C GLN A 155 16.56 8.10 -21.52
N ARG A 156 17.12 8.52 -22.67
CA ARG A 156 16.52 9.54 -23.56
C ARG A 156 15.19 9.10 -24.19
N ASN A 157 14.94 7.80 -24.28
CA ASN A 157 13.77 7.19 -24.92
C ASN A 157 12.59 6.97 -23.96
N ILE A 158 12.69 7.34 -22.68
CA ILE A 158 11.58 7.19 -21.73
C ILE A 158 10.52 8.26 -21.97
N THR A 159 9.27 7.93 -21.68
CA THR A 159 8.18 8.91 -21.80
C THR A 159 8.28 10.00 -20.72
N SER A 160 7.79 11.22 -21.00
CA SER A 160 7.75 12.31 -20.01
C SER A 160 7.04 11.90 -18.71
N LYS A 161 5.95 11.12 -18.84
CA LYS A 161 5.20 10.56 -17.70
C LYS A 161 6.07 9.69 -16.81
N GLU A 162 6.84 8.77 -17.41
CA GLU A 162 7.73 7.86 -16.68
C GLU A 162 8.94 8.58 -16.09
N LEU A 163 9.52 9.54 -16.81
CA LEU A 163 10.59 10.40 -16.30
C LEU A 163 10.14 11.08 -15.00
N TRP A 164 9.02 11.80 -15.05
CA TRP A 164 8.49 12.50 -13.88
C TRP A 164 8.08 11.56 -12.76
N HIS A 165 7.57 10.36 -13.08
CA HIS A 165 7.31 9.33 -12.07
C HIS A 165 8.59 8.88 -11.36
N LYS A 166 9.68 8.67 -12.10
CA LYS A 166 10.99 8.31 -11.52
C LYS A 166 11.58 9.45 -10.69
N VAL A 167 11.49 10.70 -11.15
CA VAL A 167 11.93 11.89 -10.41
C VAL A 167 11.17 12.05 -9.09
N ARG A 168 9.84 11.92 -9.10
CA ARG A 168 9.03 11.95 -7.87
C ARG A 168 9.41 10.83 -6.90
N LYS A 169 9.72 9.64 -7.39
CA LYS A 169 10.24 8.53 -6.55
C LYS A 169 11.56 8.87 -5.87
N ILE A 170 12.47 9.57 -6.57
CA ILE A 170 13.75 10.03 -5.99
C ILE A 170 13.51 11.09 -4.92
N LEU A 171 12.62 12.06 -5.19
CA LEU A 171 12.29 13.15 -4.27
C LEU A 171 11.45 12.70 -3.07
N GLY A 172 10.98 11.45 -3.05
CA GLY A 172 10.03 10.97 -2.03
C GLY A 172 8.64 11.61 -2.12
N THR A 173 8.39 12.44 -3.14
CA THR A 173 7.10 13.07 -3.44
C THR A 173 6.25 12.20 -4.36
N SER A 174 6.67 10.96 -4.59
CA SER A 174 5.82 9.95 -5.20
C SER A 174 4.62 9.75 -4.28
N ALA A 175 3.54 10.49 -4.56
CA ALA A 175 2.18 10.07 -4.34
C ALA A 175 1.96 8.80 -5.19
N MET A 176 2.67 7.72 -4.85
CA MET A 176 2.11 6.42 -5.06
C MET A 176 0.97 6.43 -4.06
N GLU A 177 -0.23 6.70 -4.57
CA GLU A 177 -1.49 6.59 -3.85
C GLU A 177 -1.33 5.44 -2.87
N LYS A 178 -1.22 5.76 -1.58
CA LYS A 178 -1.43 4.76 -0.54
C LYS A 178 -2.92 4.49 -0.59
N SER A 179 -3.38 3.88 -1.69
CA SER A 179 -4.76 3.49 -1.82
C SER A 179 -4.97 2.45 -0.74
N LEU A 180 -5.94 2.75 0.14
CA LEU A 180 -6.42 1.77 1.08
C LEU A 180 -6.99 0.63 0.22
N SER A 181 -6.22 -0.46 0.09
CA SER A 181 -6.59 -1.59 -0.76
C SER A 181 -7.50 -2.58 -0.03
N VAL A 182 -7.54 -2.48 1.31
CA VAL A 182 -8.31 -3.35 2.18
C VAL A 182 -8.76 -2.58 3.42
N LEU A 183 -10.03 -2.67 3.77
CA LEU A 183 -10.62 -2.21 5.03
C LEU A 183 -11.22 -3.41 5.76
N ASN A 184 -10.98 -3.54 7.07
CA ASN A 184 -11.75 -4.46 7.91
C ASN A 184 -12.85 -3.67 8.60
N TYR A 185 -14.11 -4.00 8.31
CA TYR A 185 -15.27 -3.41 8.95
C TYR A 185 -16.10 -4.51 9.57
N ASN A 186 -16.24 -4.49 10.90
CA ASN A 186 -17.00 -5.49 11.68
C ASN A 186 -16.64 -6.96 11.38
N GLY A 187 -15.36 -7.25 11.13
CA GLY A 187 -14.88 -8.60 10.81
C GLY A 187 -14.95 -8.98 9.33
N GLN A 188 -15.57 -8.14 8.49
CA GLN A 188 -15.60 -8.34 7.04
C GLN A 188 -14.43 -7.63 6.37
N ILE A 189 -13.72 -8.35 5.48
CA ILE A 189 -12.63 -7.80 4.68
C ILE A 189 -13.21 -7.21 3.39
N ILE A 190 -13.00 -5.92 3.18
CA ILE A 190 -13.54 -5.15 2.05
C ILE A 190 -12.38 -4.67 1.21
N SER A 191 -12.37 -5.05 -0.07
CA SER A 191 -11.23 -4.82 -0.96
C SER A 191 -11.55 -3.96 -2.18
N ARG A 192 -12.84 -3.64 -2.43
CA ARG A 192 -13.24 -2.75 -3.52
C ARG A 192 -13.16 -1.31 -3.05
N THR A 193 -12.51 -0.46 -3.84
CA THR A 193 -12.24 0.95 -3.48
C THR A 193 -13.52 1.75 -3.26
N GLU A 194 -14.56 1.50 -4.04
CA GLU A 194 -15.87 2.13 -3.88
C GLU A 194 -16.51 1.78 -2.53
N ASP A 195 -16.55 0.50 -2.18
CA ASP A 195 -17.11 0.03 -0.91
C ASP A 195 -16.32 0.59 0.29
N ILE A 196 -14.99 0.64 0.18
CA ILE A 196 -14.12 1.28 1.16
C ILE A 196 -14.48 2.75 1.34
N ALA A 197 -14.61 3.50 0.24
CA ALA A 197 -14.94 4.92 0.27
C ALA A 197 -16.32 5.16 0.90
N ASN A 198 -17.32 4.36 0.53
CA ASN A 198 -18.67 4.43 1.09
C ASN A 198 -18.69 4.17 2.59
N ILE A 199 -17.94 3.16 3.06
CA ILE A 199 -17.89 2.85 4.49
C ILE A 199 -17.18 3.94 5.26
N LEU A 200 -16.04 4.42 4.78
CA LEU A 200 -15.37 5.57 5.39
C LEU A 200 -16.31 6.78 5.46
N GLY A 201 -17.03 7.08 4.38
CA GLY A 201 -18.02 8.16 4.34
C GLY A 201 -19.12 7.99 5.38
N ARG A 202 -19.70 6.79 5.51
CA ARG A 202 -20.70 6.48 6.53
C ARG A 202 -20.16 6.62 7.94
N THR A 203 -19.00 6.03 8.23
CA THR A 203 -18.37 6.11 9.55
C THR A 203 -18.04 7.56 9.92
N PHE A 204 -17.56 8.38 8.98
CA PHE A 204 -17.34 9.80 9.24
C PHE A 204 -18.64 10.56 9.48
N ALA A 205 -19.70 10.26 8.72
CA ALA A 205 -21.01 10.87 8.92
C ALA A 205 -21.61 10.49 10.28
N GLU A 206 -21.47 9.23 10.70
CA GLU A 206 -21.90 8.73 12.02
C GLU A 206 -21.13 9.42 13.14
N VAL A 207 -19.79 9.42 13.10
CA VAL A 207 -18.95 10.07 14.12
C VAL A 207 -19.16 11.58 14.17
N SER A 208 -19.48 12.20 13.03
CA SER A 208 -19.78 13.64 12.95
C SER A 208 -21.27 13.95 13.16
N SER A 209 -22.07 12.94 13.49
CA SER A 209 -23.49 13.14 13.78
C SER A 209 -23.65 13.77 15.16
N ASN A 210 -24.82 14.38 15.36
CA ASN A 210 -25.15 14.99 16.65
C ASN A 210 -25.17 13.97 17.80
N GLU A 211 -25.26 12.67 17.52
CA GLU A 211 -25.29 11.61 18.55
C GLU A 211 -23.94 11.42 19.26
N PHE A 212 -22.83 11.79 18.61
CA PHE A 212 -21.48 11.67 19.16
C PHE A 212 -20.91 13.00 19.69
N TYR A 213 -21.65 14.10 19.54
CA TYR A 213 -21.24 15.38 20.12
C TYR A 213 -21.60 15.51 21.60
N PRO A 214 -20.73 16.15 22.40
CA PRO A 214 -21.09 16.61 23.74
C PRO A 214 -22.36 17.47 23.75
N GLN A 215 -23.19 17.31 24.78
CA GLN A 215 -24.51 17.94 24.84
C GLN A 215 -24.47 19.48 24.80
N ASP A 216 -23.44 20.07 25.40
CA ASP A 216 -23.13 21.51 25.36
C ASP A 216 -22.81 21.99 23.94
N PHE A 217 -22.05 21.22 23.15
CA PHE A 217 -21.78 21.53 21.75
C PHE A 217 -23.04 21.46 20.88
N ILE A 218 -23.94 20.49 21.11
CA ILE A 218 -25.21 20.39 20.38
C ILE A 218 -26.08 21.64 20.61
N VAL A 219 -26.13 22.13 21.85
CA VAL A 219 -26.87 23.35 22.21
C VAL A 219 -26.28 24.56 21.49
N PHE A 220 -24.95 24.69 21.48
CA PHE A 220 -24.24 25.74 20.75
C PHE A 220 -24.53 25.67 19.25
N LYS A 221 -24.35 24.51 18.61
CA LYS A 221 -24.61 24.29 17.18
C LYS A 221 -26.04 24.65 16.79
N ARG A 222 -27.05 24.20 17.54
CA ARG A 222 -28.47 24.54 17.28
C ARG A 222 -28.77 26.03 17.45
N ARG A 223 -28.02 26.74 18.30
CA ARG A 223 -28.15 28.19 18.47
C ARG A 223 -27.58 28.93 17.26
N GLU A 224 -26.39 28.54 16.82
CA GLU A 224 -25.72 29.17 15.68
C GLU A 224 -26.40 28.84 14.34
N GLU A 225 -26.82 27.59 14.12
CA GLU A 225 -27.51 27.17 12.88
C GLU A 225 -28.92 27.78 12.72
N LYS A 226 -29.51 28.32 13.79
CA LYS A 226 -30.76 29.12 13.70
C LYS A 226 -30.52 30.48 13.06
N PHE A 227 -29.29 30.99 13.13
CA PHE A 227 -28.94 32.24 12.48
C PHE A 227 -28.82 31.99 10.97
N LYS A 228 -29.86 32.33 10.23
CA LYS A 228 -29.77 32.40 8.78
C LYS A 228 -28.92 33.60 8.44
N PHE A 229 -27.75 33.36 7.84
CA PHE A 229 -27.03 34.40 7.15
C PHE A 229 -27.80 34.72 5.87
N ASP A 230 -28.51 35.84 5.87
CA ASP A 230 -28.97 36.44 4.63
C ASP A 230 -27.73 36.99 3.92
N PHE A 231 -27.21 36.22 2.97
CA PHE A 231 -26.26 36.74 2.01
C PHE A 231 -27.03 37.74 1.15
N GLU A 232 -26.97 39.02 1.53
CA GLU A 232 -27.45 40.13 0.69
C GLU A 232 -26.84 39.96 -0.72
N PRO A 233 -27.67 39.72 -1.76
CA PRO A 233 -27.17 39.53 -3.12
C PRO A 233 -26.53 40.80 -3.70
N SER A 234 -26.70 41.95 -3.05
CA SER A 234 -26.10 43.23 -3.44
C SER A 234 -24.93 43.61 -2.54
N SER A 235 -24.01 42.68 -2.37
CA SER A 235 -22.69 43.05 -1.93
C SER A 235 -22.00 43.80 -3.09
N THR A 236 -21.87 45.13 -2.97
CA THR A 236 -21.12 46.02 -3.89
C THR A 236 -19.60 45.83 -3.80
N GLU A 237 -19.18 44.81 -3.06
CA GLU A 237 -17.82 44.43 -2.84
C GLU A 237 -17.22 43.94 -4.16
N LYS A 238 -15.99 44.39 -4.42
CA LYS A 238 -15.28 44.16 -5.68
C LYS A 238 -15.08 42.68 -6.06
N TYR A 239 -15.41 41.73 -5.19
CA TYR A 239 -15.34 40.30 -5.49
C TYR A 239 -16.65 39.71 -6.02
N ASN A 240 -17.76 40.47 -5.99
CA ASN A 240 -19.08 40.05 -6.48
C ASN A 240 -19.48 40.71 -7.82
N ILE A 241 -18.59 41.51 -8.41
CA ILE A 241 -18.76 41.99 -9.80
C ILE A 241 -18.50 40.86 -10.79
N GLU A 242 -19.15 40.90 -11.95
CA GLU A 242 -18.85 39.99 -13.06
C GLU A 242 -17.37 40.11 -13.45
N PHE A 243 -16.65 38.98 -13.42
CA PHE A 243 -15.26 38.97 -13.83
C PHE A 243 -15.17 39.21 -15.34
N THR A 244 -14.19 40.00 -15.75
CA THR A 244 -13.95 40.30 -17.15
C THR A 244 -13.17 39.16 -17.82
N MET A 245 -13.33 39.03 -19.15
CA MET A 245 -12.53 38.09 -19.94
C MET A 245 -11.02 38.33 -19.81
N HIS A 246 -10.62 39.57 -19.50
CA HIS A 246 -9.22 39.92 -19.26
C HIS A 246 -8.72 39.33 -17.93
N GLU A 247 -9.46 39.50 -16.84
CA GLU A 247 -9.14 38.91 -15.54
C GLU A 247 -9.10 37.38 -15.60
N LEU A 248 -10.02 36.75 -16.34
CA LEU A 248 -9.99 35.31 -16.56
C LEU A 248 -8.69 34.87 -17.26
N LYS A 249 -8.31 35.53 -18.35
CA LYS A 249 -7.08 35.21 -19.08
C LYS A 249 -5.83 35.45 -18.24
N ASP A 250 -5.80 36.53 -17.47
CA ASP A 250 -4.67 36.88 -16.62
C ASP A 250 -4.54 35.91 -15.45
N ALA A 251 -5.65 35.46 -14.86
CA ALA A 251 -5.68 34.41 -13.85
C ALA A 251 -5.23 33.05 -14.41
N LEU A 252 -5.69 32.67 -15.61
CA LEU A 252 -5.22 31.46 -16.30
C LEU A 252 -3.72 31.50 -16.58
N ASN A 253 -3.19 32.64 -17.04
CA ASN A 253 -1.76 32.83 -17.32
C ASN A 253 -0.90 32.81 -16.05
N LYS A 254 -1.43 33.29 -14.92
CA LYS A 254 -0.78 33.26 -13.60
C LYS A 254 -0.98 31.95 -12.85
N SER A 255 -1.92 31.11 -13.29
CA SER A 255 -2.14 29.79 -12.70
C SER A 255 -1.03 28.84 -13.14
N HIS A 256 -0.30 28.28 -12.18
CA HIS A 256 0.57 27.14 -12.44
C HIS A 256 -0.29 25.88 -12.60
N PRO A 257 0.06 24.94 -13.51
CA PRO A 257 -0.64 23.68 -13.65
C PRO A 257 -0.41 22.83 -12.40
N THR A 258 -1.25 23.06 -11.39
CA THR A 258 -1.16 22.42 -10.07
C THR A 258 -2.25 21.35 -9.89
N SER A 259 -3.10 21.13 -10.90
CA SER A 259 -4.04 20.01 -10.96
C SER A 259 -4.18 19.51 -12.41
N PRO A 260 -4.17 18.18 -12.66
CA PRO A 260 -4.20 17.65 -14.01
C PRO A 260 -5.65 17.59 -14.49
N VAL A 261 -6.01 18.47 -15.43
CA VAL A 261 -7.19 18.23 -16.28
C VAL A 261 -6.77 18.29 -17.75
N ILE A 262 -7.19 17.22 -18.40
CA ILE A 262 -7.01 16.75 -19.76
C ILE A 262 -7.39 17.82 -20.79
N LEU A 263 -6.52 18.01 -21.78
CA LEU A 263 -6.91 18.04 -23.20
C LEU A 263 -6.11 16.94 -23.92
#